data_AF-A0A834K2X3-F1
#
_entry.id   AF-A0A834K2X3-F1
#
_cell.length_a   1.000
_cell.length_b   1.000
_cell.length_c   1.000
_cell.angle_alpha   90.00
_cell.angle_beta   90.00
_cell.angle_gamma   90.00
#
_symmetry.space_group_name_H-M   'P 1'
#
loop_
_entity.id
_entity.type
_entity.pdbx_description
1 polymer ?
#
loop_
_entity_poly.entity_id
_entity_poly.type
_entity_poly.pdbx_seq_one_letter_code
_entity_poly.pdbx_strand_id
1 'polypeptide(L)'
;MESWVTITPCLQQGLKIANRIDNGKFRLLVNRICQNLQSTSNVKPFNEEEEEKLLVSLELNKEELTFLLDAVTLIYKQAAFNIVKSAEFESTLKDTCKLDEDKTLIFVNSWLSYGKGIIECLRKRSIFPTQVKDINWCLNIQSSSSTISKDASPMTLFQLDFTEKIQNQLDALK
;
A
#
# COMPACT_ATOMS: atom_id res chain seq x y z
N MET A 1 18.87 -1.60 11.29
CA MET A 1 17.57 -2.25 11.03
C MET A 1 16.71 -1.18 10.40
N GLU A 2 16.57 -1.18 9.07
CA GLU A 2 15.73 -0.20 8.39
C GLU A 2 14.27 -0.54 8.68
N SER A 3 13.61 0.28 9.48
CA SER A 3 12.18 0.17 9.72
C SER A 3 11.46 0.50 8.40
N TRP A 4 10.59 -0.39 7.93
CA TRP A 4 9.78 -0.19 6.71
C TRP A 4 8.77 0.98 6.85
N VAL A 5 8.61 1.52 8.06
CA VAL A 5 7.82 2.72 8.36
C VAL A 5 8.73 3.93 8.50
N THR A 6 8.43 4.97 7.73
CA THR A 6 8.98 6.32 7.94
C THR A 6 8.02 7.12 8.81
N ILE A 7 8.44 7.50 10.02
CA ILE A 7 7.63 8.35 10.90
C ILE A 7 7.73 9.81 10.44
N THR A 8 6.73 10.26 9.69
CA THR A 8 6.54 11.69 9.37
C THR A 8 5.83 12.39 10.54
N PRO A 9 6.07 13.70 10.80
CA PRO A 9 5.37 14.43 11.86
C PRO A 9 3.83 14.32 11.77
N CYS A 10 3.26 14.32 10.56
CA CYS A 10 1.83 14.12 10.34
C CYS A 10 1.35 12.72 10.79
N LEU A 11 2.14 11.68 10.53
CA LEU A 11 1.86 10.31 10.98
C LEU A 11 1.83 10.24 12.51
N GLN A 12 2.80 10.89 13.16
CA GLN A 12 2.89 10.92 14.62
C GLN A 12 1.70 11.64 15.26
N GLN A 13 1.22 12.72 14.65
CA GLN A 13 0.00 13.41 15.10
C GLN A 13 -1.24 12.53 14.93
N GLY A 14 -1.41 11.89 13.77
CA GLY A 14 -2.52 10.95 13.53
C GLY A 14 -2.50 9.75 14.49
N LEU A 15 -1.32 9.22 14.84
CA LEU A 15 -1.15 8.16 15.84
C LEU A 15 -1.56 8.60 17.26
N LYS A 16 -1.21 9.84 17.66
CA LYS A 16 -1.65 10.39 18.95
C LYS A 16 -3.16 10.54 19.01
N ILE A 17 -3.79 10.96 17.92
CA ILE A 17 -5.23 11.05 17.80
C ILE A 17 -5.85 9.65 17.84
N ALA A 18 -5.25 8.67 17.16
CA ALA A 18 -5.72 7.28 17.16
C ALA A 18 -5.81 6.68 18.56
N ASN A 19 -4.83 6.95 19.43
CA ASN A 19 -4.83 6.47 20.82
C ASN A 19 -5.93 7.09 21.68
N ARG A 20 -6.43 8.29 21.34
CA ARG A 20 -7.52 8.95 22.11
C ARG A 20 -8.91 8.40 21.78
N ILE A 21 -9.06 7.74 20.63
CA ILE A 21 -10.35 7.28 20.11
C ILE A 21 -10.76 5.97 20.77
N ASP A 22 -12.06 5.70 20.87
CA ASP A 22 -12.59 4.40 21.30
C ASP A 22 -12.18 3.23 20.38
N ASN A 23 -11.90 2.06 20.95
CA ASN A 23 -11.44 0.86 20.22
C ASN A 23 -12.49 0.35 19.21
N GLY A 24 -13.78 0.41 19.54
CA GLY A 24 -14.86 -0.02 18.66
C GLY A 24 -14.99 0.88 17.43
N LYS A 25 -15.00 2.20 17.64
CA LYS A 25 -15.06 3.18 16.54
C LYS A 25 -13.81 3.12 15.66
N PHE A 26 -12.64 2.99 16.27
CA PHE A 26 -11.37 2.88 15.53
C PHE A 26 -11.33 1.65 14.63
N ARG A 27 -11.81 0.50 15.12
CA ARG A 27 -11.90 -0.73 14.31
C ARG A 27 -12.79 -0.57 13.08
N LEU A 28 -13.94 0.09 13.22
CA LEU A 28 -14.83 0.36 12.08
C LEU A 28 -14.16 1.25 11.03
N LEU A 29 -13.47 2.30 11.49
CA LEU A 29 -12.72 3.22 10.62
C LEU A 29 -11.61 2.49 9.87
N VAL A 30 -10.79 1.70 10.57
CA VAL A 30 -9.71 0.91 9.97
C VAL A 30 -10.25 -0.06 8.93
N ASN A 31 -11.33 -0.81 9.24
CA ASN A 31 -11.93 -1.74 8.30
C ASN A 31 -12.44 -1.04 7.04
N ARG A 32 -13.08 0.13 7.16
CA ARG A 32 -13.56 0.90 6.02
C ARG A 32 -12.40 1.40 5.14
N ILE A 33 -11.32 1.88 5.74
CA ILE A 33 -10.11 2.29 5.01
C ILE A 33 -9.49 1.09 4.28
N CYS A 34 -9.34 -0.06 4.95
CA CYS A 34 -8.81 -1.26 4.31
C CYS A 34 -9.68 -1.72 3.13
N GLN A 35 -11.01 -1.67 3.27
CA GLN A 35 -11.94 -1.99 2.18
C GLN A 35 -11.83 -1.00 1.00
N ASN A 36 -11.67 0.30 1.29
CA ASN A 36 -11.43 1.30 0.25
C ASN A 36 -10.08 1.08 -0.44
N LEU A 37 -9.01 0.76 0.31
CA LEU A 37 -7.68 0.45 -0.25
C LEU A 37 -7.68 -0.79 -1.14
N GLN A 38 -8.54 -1.77 -0.85
CA GLN A 38 -8.77 -2.92 -1.73
C GLN A 38 -9.64 -2.59 -2.94
N SER A 39 -10.42 -1.52 -2.88
CA SER A 39 -11.26 -1.12 -4.00
C SER A 39 -10.40 -0.41 -5.04
N THR A 40 -10.59 -0.75 -6.32
CA THR A 40 -9.89 -0.10 -7.45
C THR A 40 -10.34 1.36 -7.67
N SER A 41 -11.32 1.82 -6.90
CA SER A 41 -11.86 3.17 -6.93
C SER A 41 -10.88 4.15 -6.28
N ASN A 42 -10.45 5.16 -7.03
CA ASN A 42 -9.55 6.22 -6.56
C ASN A 42 -10.28 7.28 -5.69
N VAL A 43 -11.43 6.91 -5.12
CA VAL A 43 -12.29 7.79 -4.33
C VAL A 43 -11.84 7.74 -2.88
N LYS A 44 -11.92 8.88 -2.20
CA LYS A 44 -11.64 9.01 -0.77
C LYS A 44 -12.38 7.92 0.03
N PRO A 45 -11.79 7.40 1.12
CA PRO A 45 -12.38 6.32 1.92
C PRO A 45 -13.74 6.69 2.56
N PHE A 46 -14.04 7.97 2.67
CA PHE A 46 -15.28 8.50 3.23
C PHE A 46 -15.89 9.55 2.31
N ASN A 47 -17.22 9.56 2.22
CA ASN A 47 -17.95 10.65 1.59
C ASN A 47 -18.09 11.85 2.54
N GLU A 48 -18.39 13.04 2.03
CA GLU A 48 -18.46 14.28 2.83
C GLU A 48 -19.46 14.16 4.00
N GLU A 49 -20.61 13.50 3.78
CA GLU A 49 -21.61 13.19 4.81
C GLU A 49 -21.13 12.16 5.87
N GLU A 50 -20.27 11.22 5.48
CA GLU A 50 -19.68 10.24 6.40
C GLU A 50 -18.58 10.88 7.24
N GLU A 51 -17.77 11.78 6.63
CA GLU A 51 -16.77 12.59 7.34
C GLU A 51 -17.45 13.47 8.40
N GLU A 52 -18.57 14.14 8.10
CA GLU A 52 -19.31 14.93 9.10
C GLU A 52 -19.81 14.09 10.27
N LYS A 53 -20.36 12.89 10.01
CA LYS A 53 -20.78 11.97 11.08
C LYS A 53 -19.61 11.45 11.91
N LEU A 54 -18.45 11.25 11.29
CA LEU A 54 -17.22 10.86 11.96
C LEU A 54 -16.69 11.99 12.85
N LEU A 55 -16.71 13.24 12.38
CA LEU A 55 -16.31 14.41 13.18
C LEU A 55 -17.15 14.51 14.45
N VAL A 56 -18.47 14.38 14.33
CA VAL A 56 -19.39 14.43 15.47
C VAL A 56 -19.21 13.22 16.40
N SER A 57 -19.05 12.02 15.86
CA SER A 57 -18.94 10.79 16.66
C SER A 57 -17.59 10.63 17.36
N LEU A 58 -16.52 11.18 16.77
CA LEU A 58 -15.16 11.09 17.30
C LEU A 58 -14.77 12.33 18.13
N GLU A 59 -15.61 13.38 18.14
CA GLU A 59 -15.32 14.68 18.74
C GLU A 59 -13.98 15.27 18.25
N LEU A 60 -13.74 15.17 16.93
CA LEU A 60 -12.50 15.61 16.29
C LEU A 60 -12.73 16.79 15.36
N ASN A 61 -11.68 17.59 15.16
CA ASN A 61 -11.66 18.62 14.13
C ASN A 61 -11.45 18.02 12.73
N LYS A 62 -11.84 18.76 11.68
CA LYS A 62 -11.66 18.34 10.27
C LYS A 62 -10.21 18.00 9.95
N GLU A 63 -9.28 18.82 10.45
CA GLU A 63 -7.84 18.58 10.31
C GLU A 63 -7.37 17.32 11.05
N GLU A 64 -7.82 17.12 12.29
CA GLU A 64 -7.46 15.95 13.10
C GLU A 64 -7.98 14.65 12.48
N LEU A 65 -9.20 14.66 11.94
CA LEU A 65 -9.74 13.54 11.20
C LEU A 65 -8.90 13.25 9.95
N THR A 66 -8.53 14.27 9.18
CA THR A 66 -7.67 14.07 7.99
C THR A 66 -6.31 13.49 8.37
N PHE A 67 -5.68 13.98 9.44
CA PHE A 67 -4.41 13.42 9.93
C PHE A 67 -4.53 11.96 10.38
N LEU A 68 -5.63 11.60 11.04
CA LEU A 68 -5.89 10.22 11.44
C LEU A 68 -6.06 9.31 10.22
N LEU A 69 -6.91 9.71 9.27
CA LEU A 69 -7.19 8.95 8.06
C LEU A 69 -5.94 8.75 7.22
N ASP A 70 -5.16 9.82 7.04
CA ASP A 70 -3.89 9.76 6.34
C ASP A 70 -2.90 8.87 7.07
N ALA A 71 -2.78 8.99 8.40
CA ALA A 71 -1.88 8.14 9.18
C ALA A 71 -2.19 6.65 9.02
N VAL A 72 -3.45 6.25 9.20
CA VAL A 72 -3.89 4.86 9.04
C VAL A 72 -3.64 4.38 7.61
N THR A 73 -3.99 5.19 6.62
CA THR A 73 -3.79 4.88 5.20
C THR A 73 -2.32 4.70 4.85
N LEU A 74 -1.45 5.56 5.38
CA LEU A 74 -0.03 5.61 5.09
C LEU A 74 0.69 4.40 5.71
N ILE A 75 0.30 3.99 6.93
CA ILE A 75 0.78 2.75 7.56
C ILE A 75 0.47 1.54 6.66
N TYR A 76 -0.77 1.38 6.22
CA TYR A 76 -1.14 0.24 5.37
C TYR A 76 -0.48 0.28 3.98
N LYS A 77 -0.34 1.48 3.40
CA LYS A 77 0.41 1.63 2.14
C LYS A 77 1.87 1.24 2.30
N GLN A 78 2.56 1.77 3.31
CA GLN A 78 3.96 1.42 3.59
C GLN A 78 4.13 -0.08 3.85
N ALA A 79 3.21 -0.71 4.60
CA ALA A 79 3.23 -2.15 4.84
C ALA A 79 3.04 -2.95 3.56
N ALA A 80 2.14 -2.50 2.68
CA ALA A 80 1.88 -3.17 1.41
C ALA A 80 3.00 -2.99 0.39
N PHE A 81 3.61 -1.81 0.32
CA PHE A 81 4.76 -1.55 -0.56
C PHE A 81 5.96 -2.42 -0.19
N ASN A 82 6.19 -2.64 1.11
CA ASN A 82 7.30 -3.47 1.59
C ASN A 82 6.92 -4.96 1.77
N ILE A 83 5.67 -5.36 1.45
CA ILE A 83 5.16 -6.74 1.56
C ILE A 83 5.46 -7.32 2.97
N VAL A 84 5.12 -6.56 4.01
CA VAL A 84 5.49 -6.85 5.39
C VAL A 84 4.68 -8.01 5.96
N LYS A 85 5.34 -8.93 6.66
CA LYS A 85 4.69 -10.05 7.36
C LYS A 85 3.94 -9.56 8.60
N SER A 86 2.83 -10.20 8.97
CA SER A 86 2.02 -9.78 10.12
C SER A 86 2.78 -9.70 11.45
N ALA A 87 3.73 -10.60 11.68
CA ALA A 87 4.57 -10.59 12.89
C ALA A 87 5.52 -9.38 12.94
N GLU A 88 6.09 -9.00 11.79
CA GLU A 88 6.96 -7.83 11.68
C GLU A 88 6.16 -6.53 11.73
N PHE A 89 4.94 -6.55 11.17
CA PHE A 89 3.98 -5.47 11.26
C PHE A 89 3.58 -5.17 12.70
N GLU A 90 3.29 -6.20 13.50
CA GLU A 90 2.99 -6.06 14.93
C GLU A 90 4.18 -5.49 15.72
N SER A 91 5.38 -6.06 15.56
CA SER A 91 6.59 -5.57 16.25
C SER A 91 6.85 -4.10 15.91
N THR A 92 6.73 -3.73 14.64
CA THR A 92 6.97 -2.33 14.21
C THR A 92 5.95 -1.38 14.82
N LEU A 93 4.67 -1.75 14.89
CA LEU A 93 3.65 -0.91 15.52
C LEU A 93 3.89 -0.72 17.02
N LYS A 94 4.32 -1.78 17.73
CA LYS A 94 4.66 -1.71 19.16
C LYS A 94 5.92 -0.86 19.39
N ASP A 95 6.99 -1.15 18.67
CA ASP A 95 8.32 -0.58 18.92
C ASP A 95 8.46 0.86 18.37
N THR A 96 7.89 1.11 17.19
CA THR A 96 8.10 2.35 16.43
C THR A 96 6.95 3.34 16.60
N CYS A 97 5.70 2.86 16.62
CA CYS A 97 4.53 3.72 16.71
C CYS A 97 4.02 3.94 18.15
N LYS A 98 4.46 3.13 19.13
CA LYS A 98 4.01 3.18 20.54
C LYS A 98 2.48 3.26 20.67
N LEU A 99 1.79 2.48 19.85
CA LEU A 99 0.34 2.32 19.93
C LEU A 99 -0.02 1.43 21.12
N ASP A 100 -1.20 1.65 21.70
CA ASP A 100 -1.73 0.74 22.71
C ASP A 100 -1.87 -0.68 22.14
N GLU A 101 -1.77 -1.68 23.02
CA GLU A 101 -1.79 -3.09 22.61
C GLU A 101 -3.10 -3.46 21.91
N ASP A 102 -4.23 -2.96 22.41
CA ASP A 102 -5.55 -3.14 21.78
C ASP A 102 -5.63 -2.52 20.38
N LYS A 103 -5.05 -1.32 20.19
CA LYS A 103 -5.02 -0.64 18.88
C LYS A 103 -4.15 -1.41 17.90
N THR A 104 -3.01 -1.89 18.38
CA THR A 104 -2.09 -2.71 17.60
C THR A 104 -2.79 -3.98 17.12
N LEU A 105 -3.53 -4.66 17.99
CA LEU A 105 -4.31 -5.84 17.62
C LEU A 105 -5.36 -5.53 16.55
N ILE A 106 -6.04 -4.39 16.63
CA ILE A 106 -6.99 -3.97 15.58
C ILE A 106 -6.29 -3.84 14.23
N PHE A 107 -5.14 -3.15 14.19
CA PHE A 107 -4.35 -3.00 12.97
C PHE A 107 -3.88 -4.34 12.41
N VAL A 108 -3.33 -5.22 13.26
CA VAL A 108 -2.80 -6.53 12.84
C VAL A 108 -3.92 -7.43 12.33
N ASN A 109 -5.08 -7.45 12.99
CA ASN A 109 -6.24 -8.24 12.55
C ASN A 109 -6.78 -7.77 11.19
N SER A 110 -6.84 -6.45 10.99
CA SER A 110 -7.22 -5.88 9.70
C SER A 110 -6.15 -6.15 8.63
N TRP A 111 -4.86 -6.14 8.96
CA TRP A 111 -3.78 -6.52 8.04
C TRP A 111 -3.84 -8.01 7.65
N LEU A 112 -4.14 -8.91 8.59
CA LEU A 112 -4.32 -10.32 8.31
C LEU A 112 -5.50 -10.57 7.36
N SER A 113 -6.60 -9.83 7.57
CA SER A 113 -7.83 -9.98 6.79
C SER A 113 -7.73 -9.34 5.40
N TYR A 114 -7.14 -8.14 5.33
CA TYR A 114 -7.17 -7.31 4.12
C TYR A 114 -5.81 -7.15 3.43
N GLY A 115 -4.69 -7.47 4.07
CA GLY A 115 -3.35 -7.17 3.57
C GLY A 115 -3.05 -7.79 2.20
N LYS A 116 -3.43 -9.05 1.98
CA LYS A 116 -3.24 -9.71 0.67
C LYS A 116 -3.95 -8.98 -0.46
N GLY A 117 -5.22 -8.62 -0.25
CA GLY A 117 -6.00 -7.87 -1.24
C GLY A 117 -5.43 -6.48 -1.50
N ILE A 118 -4.97 -5.78 -0.46
CA ILE A 118 -4.35 -4.45 -0.60
C ILE A 118 -3.06 -4.55 -1.44
N ILE A 119 -2.21 -5.54 -1.16
CA ILE A 119 -0.96 -5.77 -1.91
C ILE A 119 -1.27 -6.09 -3.37
N GLU A 120 -2.22 -6.97 -3.66
CA GLU A 120 -2.59 -7.30 -5.03
C GLU A 120 -3.17 -6.10 -5.78
N CYS A 121 -4.05 -5.33 -5.14
CA CYS A 121 -4.63 -4.13 -5.74
C CYS A 121 -3.57 -3.08 -6.02
N LEU A 122 -2.65 -2.82 -5.08
CA LEU A 122 -1.53 -1.89 -5.30
C LEU A 122 -0.56 -2.40 -6.37
N ARG A 123 -0.32 -3.71 -6.47
CA ARG A 123 0.52 -4.30 -7.54
C ARG A 123 -0.11 -4.14 -8.92
N LYS A 124 -1.43 -4.30 -9.02
CA LYS A 124 -2.20 -4.14 -10.28
C LYS A 124 -2.40 -2.66 -10.64
N ARG A 125 -2.30 -1.77 -9.65
CA ARG A 125 -2.47 -0.32 -9.80
C ARG A 125 -1.18 0.31 -10.32
N SER A 126 -1.10 0.53 -11.63
CA SER A 126 -0.02 1.34 -12.18
C SER A 126 -0.21 2.81 -11.86
N ILE A 127 0.87 3.41 -11.40
CA ILE A 127 1.05 4.86 -11.26
C ILE A 127 1.43 5.52 -12.60
N PHE A 128 1.75 4.72 -13.62
CA PHE A 128 2.13 5.18 -14.95
C PHE A 128 1.05 4.87 -16.00
N PRO A 129 0.87 5.75 -17.00
CA PRO A 129 -0.12 5.56 -18.06
C PRO A 129 0.16 4.33 -18.93
N THR A 130 1.42 3.91 -19.01
CA THR A 130 1.89 2.72 -19.71
C THR A 130 2.15 1.58 -18.72
N GLN A 131 1.47 0.45 -18.93
CA GLN A 131 1.66 -0.78 -18.14
C GLN A 131 2.27 -1.87 -19.01
N VAL A 132 3.30 -2.56 -18.53
CA VAL A 132 3.78 -3.78 -19.20
C VAL A 132 2.67 -4.83 -19.14
N LYS A 133 2.17 -5.20 -20.31
CA LYS A 133 1.13 -6.21 -20.52
C LYS A 133 1.71 -7.62 -20.47
N ASP A 134 2.86 -7.81 -21.11
CA ASP A 134 3.49 -9.12 -21.25
C ASP A 134 5.02 -9.00 -21.20
N ILE A 135 5.66 -10.06 -20.74
CA ILE A 135 7.12 -10.18 -20.64
C ILE A 135 7.49 -11.51 -21.28
N ASN A 136 7.97 -11.44 -22.51
CA ASN A 136 8.55 -12.56 -23.20
C ASN A 136 10.06 -12.57 -22.92
N TRP A 137 10.61 -13.72 -22.56
CA TRP A 137 12.04 -13.85 -22.30
C TRP A 137 12.61 -15.10 -22.96
N CYS A 138 13.81 -14.98 -23.49
CA CYS A 138 14.57 -16.08 -24.08
C CYS A 138 15.99 -16.06 -23.52
N LEU A 139 16.42 -17.18 -22.93
CA LEU A 139 17.79 -17.39 -22.50
C LEU A 139 18.48 -18.34 -23.48
N ASN A 140 19.45 -17.81 -24.21
CA ASN A 140 20.33 -18.59 -25.06
C ASN A 140 21.63 -18.88 -24.28
N ILE A 141 22.03 -20.16 -24.21
CA ILE A 141 23.29 -20.55 -23.57
C ILE A 141 24.15 -21.23 -24.62
N GLN A 142 25.19 -20.56 -25.06
CA GLN A 142 26.19 -21.17 -25.93
C GLN A 142 27.27 -21.78 -25.05
N SER A 143 27.40 -23.11 -25.10
CA SER A 143 28.43 -23.85 -24.37
C SER A 143 29.33 -24.58 -25.33
N SER A 144 30.64 -24.38 -25.20
CA SER A 144 31.64 -25.15 -25.94
C SER A 144 32.11 -26.34 -25.12
N SER A 145 32.05 -27.54 -25.70
CA SER A 145 32.61 -28.76 -25.08
C SER A 145 33.99 -29.03 -25.66
N SER A 146 34.96 -28.18 -25.32
CA SER A 146 36.37 -28.47 -25.56
C SER A 146 37.06 -28.72 -24.22
N THR A 147 38.02 -29.64 -24.21
CA THR A 147 38.75 -30.11 -23.02
C THR A 147 39.66 -29.05 -22.37
N ILE A 148 39.69 -27.82 -22.87
CA ILE A 148 40.65 -26.76 -22.46
C ILE A 148 39.98 -25.57 -21.76
N SER A 149 38.71 -25.26 -22.03
CA SER A 149 37.98 -24.27 -21.24
C SER A 149 36.47 -24.42 -21.44
N LYS A 150 35.74 -24.66 -20.35
CA LYS A 150 34.27 -24.59 -20.33
C LYS A 150 33.87 -23.12 -20.45
N ASP A 151 33.77 -22.62 -21.67
CA ASP A 151 33.22 -21.30 -21.93
C ASP A 151 31.71 -21.44 -22.15
N ALA A 152 30.94 -20.84 -21.25
CA ALA A 152 29.48 -20.77 -21.29
C ALA A 152 29.11 -19.29 -21.30
N SER A 153 28.61 -18.80 -22.44
CA SER A 153 28.16 -17.42 -22.60
C SER A 153 26.63 -17.37 -22.59
N PRO A 154 26.00 -17.07 -21.44
CA PRO A 154 24.56 -16.87 -21.38
C PRO A 154 24.20 -15.51 -21.99
N MET A 155 23.23 -15.50 -22.89
CA MET A 155 22.62 -14.30 -23.45
C MET A 155 21.11 -14.33 -23.16
N THR A 156 20.61 -13.32 -22.47
CA THR A 156 19.18 -13.20 -22.17
C THR A 156 18.59 -12.07 -22.99
N LEU A 157 17.51 -12.35 -23.72
CA LEU A 157 16.70 -11.36 -24.40
C LEU A 157 15.39 -11.20 -23.63
N PHE A 158 15.05 -9.96 -23.28
CA PHE A 158 13.75 -9.59 -22.73
C PHE A 158 12.98 -8.76 -23.74
N GLN A 159 11.75 -9.17 -24.05
CA GLN A 159 10.78 -8.39 -24.79
C GLN A 159 9.67 -7.99 -23.82
N LEU A 160 9.49 -6.69 -23.65
CA LEU A 160 8.46 -6.11 -22.78
C LEU A 160 7.38 -5.51 -23.68
N ASP A 161 6.18 -6.08 -23.63
CA ASP A 161 5.04 -5.56 -24.39
C ASP A 161 4.29 -4.57 -23.50
N PHE A 162 4.12 -3.32 -23.95
CA PHE A 162 3.46 -2.27 -23.17
C PHE A 162 2.01 -2.06 -23.63
N THR A 163 1.15 -1.65 -22.70
CA THR A 163 -0.21 -1.20 -22.97
C THR A 163 -0.15 0.28 -23.30
N GLU A 164 -0.31 0.65 -24.56
CA GLU A 164 -0.59 2.04 -24.94
C GLU A 164 -2.06 2.34 -24.62
N LYS A 165 -2.32 3.18 -23.62
CA LYS A 165 -3.54 3.98 -23.65
C LYS A 165 -3.28 5.12 -24.63
N ILE A 166 -3.78 4.96 -25.86
CA ILE A 166 -3.88 6.06 -26.82
C ILE A 166 -4.60 7.20 -26.12
N GLN A 167 -3.91 8.33 -26.00
CA GLN A 167 -4.43 9.60 -25.49
C GLN A 167 -5.44 10.18 -26.49
N ASN A 168 -6.59 9.52 -26.69
CA ASN A 168 -7.73 10.06 -27.45
C ASN A 168 -8.51 11.13 -26.65
N GLN A 169 -7.78 12.04 -26.00
CA GLN A 169 -8.32 13.23 -25.34
C GLN A 169 -7.59 14.52 -25.78
N LEU A 170 -6.72 14.45 -26.79
CA LEU A 170 -6.03 15.64 -27.33
C LEU A 170 -6.46 16.05 -28.76
N ASP A 171 -7.28 15.26 -29.45
CA ASP A 171 -7.83 15.59 -30.78
C ASP A 171 -9.30 16.06 -30.78
N ALA A 172 -9.93 16.20 -29.60
CA ALA A 172 -11.31 16.73 -29.48
C ALA A 172 -11.37 18.25 -29.24
N LEU A 173 -10.25 18.96 -29.33
CA LEU A 173 -10.16 20.43 -29.19
C LEU A 173 -9.29 21.08 -30.29
N LYS A 174 -9.45 20.63 -31.54
CA LYS A 174 -9.07 21.41 -32.72
C LYS A 174 -10.31 21.79 -33.50
#